data_AF-A0A077NLP9-F1
#
_entry.id   AF-A0A077NLP9-F1
#
_cell.length_a   1.000
_cell.length_b   1.000
_cell.length_c   1.000
_cell.angle_alpha   90.00
_cell.angle_beta   90.00
_cell.angle_gamma   90.00
#
_symmetry.space_group_name_H-M   'P 1'
#
loop_
_entity.id
_entity.type
_entity.pdbx_description
1 polymer ?
#
loop_
_entity_poly.entity_id
_entity_poly.type
_entity_poly.pdbx_seq_one_letter_code
_entity_poly.pdbx_strand_id
1 'polypeptide(L)'
;MEKEEEEEIKMYKNIIFLMLVILSTNAYASEWSIDIGCFTFNGKKPINIKLIDMYSKKDNARIGYVKYENSHMAIPIVLVKENSEILAEDRPYQYTTVWNEIIQGQFNGSYTVISQGARYYGFTYINKKGKQVDFEENMNVYDAEIKDCIWK
;
A
#
# COMPACT_ATOMS: atom_id res chain seq x y z
N MET A 1 56.94 -27.83 1.64
CA MET A 1 56.94 -27.39 0.23
C MET A 1 55.77 -27.98 -0.54
N GLU A 2 55.82 -29.21 -1.07
CA GLU A 2 54.73 -29.75 -1.93
C GLU A 2 53.36 -29.86 -1.22
N LYS A 3 53.35 -30.24 0.07
CA LYS A 3 52.12 -30.33 0.89
C LYS A 3 51.53 -28.98 1.29
N GLU A 4 52.37 -27.96 1.48
CA GLU A 4 51.92 -26.60 1.82
C GLU A 4 51.28 -25.92 0.61
N GLU A 5 51.85 -26.13 -0.57
CA GLU A 5 51.34 -25.60 -1.84
C GLU A 5 49.97 -26.22 -2.20
N GLU A 6 49.78 -27.52 -1.90
CA GLU A 6 48.50 -28.21 -2.12
C GLU A 6 47.38 -27.75 -1.16
N GLU A 7 47.72 -27.45 0.09
CA GLU A 7 46.79 -26.86 1.06
C GLU A 7 46.40 -25.42 0.69
N GLU A 8 47.34 -24.65 0.16
CA GLU A 8 47.10 -23.28 -0.31
C GLU A 8 46.14 -23.24 -1.52
N ILE A 9 46.36 -24.12 -2.50
CA ILE A 9 45.48 -24.26 -3.68
C ILE A 9 44.06 -24.68 -3.27
N LYS A 10 43.92 -25.57 -2.28
CA LYS A 10 42.62 -26.00 -1.75
C LYS A 10 41.89 -24.87 -1.03
N MET A 11 42.63 -24.05 -0.29
CA MET A 11 42.10 -22.85 0.37
C MET A 11 41.59 -21.82 -0.66
N TYR A 12 42.36 -21.52 -1.71
CA TYR A 12 41.92 -20.59 -2.77
C TYR A 12 40.69 -21.10 -3.52
N LYS A 13 40.60 -22.40 -3.83
CA LYS A 13 39.40 -23.00 -4.44
C LYS A 13 38.17 -22.85 -3.54
N ASN A 14 38.31 -23.08 -2.24
CA ASN A 14 37.21 -22.92 -1.29
C ASN A 14 36.78 -21.45 -1.17
N ILE A 15 37.72 -20.50 -1.20
CA ILE A 15 37.43 -19.06 -1.18
C ILE A 15 36.71 -18.63 -2.47
N ILE A 16 37.18 -19.06 -3.64
CA ILE A 16 36.55 -18.77 -4.94
C ILE A 16 35.14 -19.37 -5.00
N PHE A 17 34.96 -20.60 -4.51
CA PHE A 17 33.66 -21.25 -4.39
C PHE A 17 32.71 -20.47 -3.47
N LEU A 18 33.20 -20.01 -2.31
CA LEU A 18 32.41 -19.20 -1.38
C LEU A 18 32.00 -17.85 -2.00
N MET A 19 32.89 -17.20 -2.75
CA MET A 19 32.57 -15.95 -3.45
C MET A 19 31.52 -16.15 -4.56
N LEU A 20 31.58 -17.24 -5.31
CA LEU A 20 30.59 -17.58 -6.35
C LEU A 20 29.18 -17.82 -5.77
N VAL A 21 29.08 -18.40 -4.57
CA VAL A 21 27.79 -18.64 -3.89
C VAL A 21 27.13 -17.34 -3.42
N ILE A 22 27.92 -16.33 -3.05
CA ILE A 22 27.40 -15.03 -2.56
C ILE A 22 26.90 -14.16 -3.74
N LEU A 23 27.39 -14.38 -4.96
CA LEU A 23 27.06 -13.59 -6.15
C LEU A 23 25.75 -13.98 -6.84
N SER A 24 25.10 -15.09 -6.45
CA SER A 24 23.94 -15.63 -7.18
C SER A 24 22.56 -15.23 -6.64
N THR A 25 22.45 -14.30 -5.70
CA THR A 25 21.14 -13.87 -5.18
C THR A 25 20.53 -12.75 -6.04
N ASN A 26 19.88 -13.13 -7.13
CA ASN A 26 18.94 -12.22 -7.80
C ASN A 26 17.69 -12.07 -6.92
N ALA A 27 17.64 -10.99 -6.13
CA ALA A 27 16.43 -10.58 -5.43
C ALA A 27 15.45 -9.99 -6.44
N TYR A 28 14.55 -10.81 -6.98
CA TYR A 28 13.40 -10.32 -7.73
C TYR A 28 12.37 -9.74 -6.76
N ALA A 29 12.55 -8.48 -6.35
CA ALA A 29 11.48 -7.75 -5.71
C ALA A 29 10.42 -7.42 -6.78
N SER A 30 9.19 -7.91 -6.62
CA SER A 30 8.06 -7.32 -7.34
C SER A 30 7.85 -5.91 -6.77
N GLU A 31 8.10 -4.90 -7.60
CA GLU A 31 7.94 -3.50 -7.20
C GLU A 31 6.45 -3.17 -7.07
N TRP A 32 5.92 -3.35 -5.86
CA TRP A 32 4.63 -2.83 -5.47
C TRP A 32 4.79 -1.39 -4.99
N SER A 33 4.07 -0.46 -5.62
CA SER A 33 3.85 0.88 -5.07
C SER A 33 2.77 0.79 -4.01
N ILE A 34 2.98 1.45 -2.88
CA ILE A 34 2.02 1.45 -1.76
C ILE A 34 1.68 2.91 -1.43
N ASP A 35 0.43 3.28 -1.63
CA ASP A 35 -0.14 4.55 -1.21
C ASP A 35 -0.94 4.36 0.09
N ILE A 36 -0.75 5.30 1.02
CA ILE A 36 -1.34 5.24 2.36
C ILE A 36 -2.13 6.53 2.59
N GLY A 37 -3.41 6.39 2.90
CA GLY A 37 -4.27 7.50 3.30
C GLY A 37 -4.73 7.34 4.73
N CYS A 38 -4.53 8.36 5.56
CA CYS A 38 -5.01 8.40 6.93
C CYS A 38 -6.23 9.32 7.00
N PHE A 39 -7.35 8.84 7.55
CA PHE A 39 -8.59 9.60 7.57
C PHE A 39 -9.32 9.54 8.92
N THR A 40 -10.10 10.59 9.19
CA THR A 40 -10.93 10.72 10.38
C THR A 40 -12.33 11.21 9.99
N PHE A 41 -13.36 10.57 10.52
CA PHE A 41 -14.74 11.08 10.50
C PHE A 41 -14.96 11.92 11.76
N ASN A 42 -15.24 13.22 11.59
CA ASN A 42 -15.39 14.19 12.68
C ASN A 42 -16.82 14.25 13.25
N GLY A 43 -17.36 13.10 13.65
CA GLY A 43 -18.66 13.01 14.33
C GLY A 43 -18.58 13.20 15.85
N LYS A 44 -19.70 13.00 16.55
CA LYS A 44 -19.74 12.99 18.04
C LYS A 44 -18.74 12.01 18.67
N LYS A 45 -18.45 10.93 17.96
CA LYS A 45 -17.36 10.01 18.28
C LYS A 45 -16.50 9.91 17.02
N PRO A 46 -15.24 10.36 17.06
CA PRO A 46 -14.35 10.25 15.92
C PRO A 46 -14.19 8.79 15.49
N ILE A 47 -14.13 8.56 14.18
CA ILE A 47 -13.81 7.25 13.62
C ILE A 47 -12.57 7.41 12.74
N ASN A 48 -11.51 6.72 13.10
CA ASN A 48 -10.24 6.73 12.40
C ASN A 48 -10.11 5.50 11.50
N ILE A 49 -9.63 5.73 10.28
CA ILE A 49 -9.50 4.68 9.26
C ILE A 49 -8.27 4.96 8.39
N LYS A 50 -7.53 3.89 8.05
CA LYS A 50 -6.45 3.90 7.08
C LYS A 50 -6.91 3.24 5.79
N LEU A 51 -6.61 3.85 4.65
CA LEU A 51 -6.68 3.26 3.32
C LEU A 51 -5.27 2.83 2.92
N ILE A 52 -5.15 1.62 2.39
CA ILE A 52 -3.95 1.13 1.73
C ILE A 52 -4.31 0.74 0.31
N ASP A 53 -3.55 1.27 -0.64
CA ASP A 53 -3.68 1.01 -2.06
C ASP A 53 -2.34 0.55 -2.61
N MET A 54 -2.31 -0.67 -3.12
CA MET A 54 -1.09 -1.32 -3.59
C MET A 54 -1.22 -1.61 -5.08
N TYR A 55 -0.25 -1.15 -5.87
CA TYR A 55 -0.23 -1.34 -7.32
C TYR A 55 1.07 -1.99 -7.78
N SER A 56 0.95 -3.06 -8.58
CA SER A 56 2.05 -3.66 -9.34
C SER A 56 1.90 -3.24 -10.79
N LYS A 57 2.86 -2.42 -11.27
CA LYS A 57 2.95 -2.05 -12.69
C LYS A 57 3.26 -3.26 -13.57
N LYS A 58 4.09 -4.18 -13.06
CA LYS A 58 4.51 -5.38 -13.77
C LYS A 58 3.33 -6.30 -14.09
N ASP A 59 2.48 -6.52 -13.10
CA ASP A 59 1.36 -7.47 -13.20
C ASP A 59 0.05 -6.78 -13.58
N ASN A 60 0.08 -5.44 -13.71
CA ASN A 60 -1.10 -4.59 -13.84
C ASN A 60 -2.17 -4.94 -12.79
N ALA A 61 -1.70 -5.17 -11.55
CA ALA A 61 -2.53 -5.63 -10.45
C ALA A 61 -2.68 -4.52 -9.42
N ARG A 62 -3.88 -4.37 -8.86
CA ARG A 62 -4.15 -3.42 -7.79
C ARG A 62 -4.94 -4.09 -6.67
N ILE A 63 -4.49 -3.89 -5.44
CA ILE A 63 -5.06 -4.50 -4.24
C ILE A 63 -5.22 -3.40 -3.21
N GLY A 64 -6.39 -3.32 -2.59
CA GLY A 64 -6.64 -2.36 -1.53
C GLY A 64 -7.16 -3.02 -0.25
N TYR A 65 -6.95 -2.35 0.87
CA TYR A 65 -7.70 -2.62 2.09
C TYR A 65 -7.90 -1.35 2.89
N VAL A 66 -8.89 -1.38 3.78
CA VAL A 66 -9.05 -0.38 4.84
C VAL A 66 -8.84 -1.02 6.20
N LYS A 67 -8.36 -0.24 7.16
CA LYS A 67 -8.24 -0.67 8.56
C LYS A 67 -8.69 0.44 9.49
N TYR A 68 -9.73 0.16 10.27
CA TYR A 68 -10.15 1.04 11.37
C TYR A 68 -9.14 0.96 12.50
N GLU A 69 -8.85 2.10 13.15
CA GLU A 69 -7.88 2.22 14.24
C GLU A 69 -8.05 1.12 15.31
N ASN A 70 -9.29 0.95 15.78
CA ASN A 70 -9.62 0.02 16.87
C ASN A 70 -9.95 -1.40 16.37
N SER A 71 -9.71 -1.71 15.09
CA SER A 71 -9.96 -3.05 14.52
C SER A 71 -8.68 -3.87 14.48
N HIS A 72 -8.77 -5.12 14.94
CA HIS A 72 -7.70 -6.10 14.79
C HIS A 72 -7.57 -6.65 13.36
N MET A 73 -8.57 -6.42 12.50
CA MET A 73 -8.59 -6.92 11.13
C MET A 73 -8.73 -5.79 10.11
N ALA A 74 -7.95 -5.89 9.04
CA ALA A 74 -8.15 -5.11 7.83
C ALA A 74 -9.32 -5.69 7.02
N ILE A 75 -10.01 -4.84 6.28
CA ILE A 75 -11.12 -5.22 5.40
C ILE A 75 -10.66 -5.06 3.96
N PRO A 76 -10.64 -6.14 3.15
CA PRO A 76 -10.25 -6.05 1.77
C PRO A 76 -11.25 -5.21 0.97
N ILE A 77 -10.72 -4.42 0.05
CA ILE A 77 -11.52 -3.65 -0.90
C ILE A 77 -11.09 -3.97 -2.33
N VAL A 78 -12.05 -4.00 -3.25
CA VAL A 78 -11.82 -4.34 -4.67
C VAL A 78 -12.10 -3.12 -5.52
N LEU A 79 -11.14 -2.70 -6.34
CA LEU A 79 -11.34 -1.60 -7.30
C LEU A 79 -12.40 -2.00 -8.32
N VAL A 80 -13.45 -1.18 -8.45
CA VAL A 80 -14.52 -1.41 -9.43
C VAL A 80 -14.59 -0.34 -10.50
N LYS A 81 -14.01 0.84 -10.23
CA LYS A 81 -13.97 1.94 -11.18
C LYS A 81 -12.78 2.85 -10.89
N GLU A 82 -12.14 3.33 -11.95
CA GLU A 82 -11.20 4.43 -11.92
C GLU A 82 -11.53 5.39 -13.06
N ASN A 83 -11.58 6.67 -12.75
CA ASN A 83 -11.62 7.77 -13.71
C ASN A 83 -10.46 8.72 -13.39
N SER A 84 -9.87 9.34 -14.41
CA SER A 84 -8.88 10.39 -14.24
C SER A 84 -9.27 11.64 -15.02
N GLU A 85 -8.96 12.80 -14.45
CA GLU A 85 -9.27 14.12 -15.02
C GLU A 85 -8.07 15.06 -14.83
N ILE A 86 -7.80 15.90 -15.85
CA ILE A 86 -6.85 17.01 -15.75
C ILE A 86 -7.65 18.27 -15.41
N LEU A 87 -7.48 18.79 -14.20
CA LEU A 87 -8.17 20.02 -13.78
C LEU A 87 -7.51 21.30 -14.32
N ALA A 88 -6.22 21.25 -14.65
CA ALA A 88 -5.44 22.31 -15.31
C ALA A 88 -4.15 21.72 -15.89
N GLU A 89 -3.61 22.28 -16.98
CA GLU A 89 -2.43 21.75 -17.70
C GLU A 89 -1.20 21.49 -16.79
N ASP A 90 -0.99 22.33 -15.77
CA ASP A 90 0.17 22.24 -14.86
C ASP A 90 -0.09 21.44 -13.57
N ARG A 91 -1.26 20.80 -13.43
CA ARG A 91 -1.59 20.04 -12.22
C ARG A 91 -1.49 18.52 -12.45
N PRO A 92 -1.11 17.75 -11.41
CA PRO A 92 -1.24 16.30 -11.46
C PRO A 92 -2.68 15.89 -11.80
N TYR A 93 -2.84 14.74 -12.44
CA TYR A 93 -4.14 14.12 -12.64
C TYR A 93 -4.87 13.97 -11.31
N GLN A 94 -6.14 14.34 -11.30
CA GLN A 94 -7.06 13.93 -10.24
C GLN A 94 -7.63 12.56 -10.61
N TYR A 95 -7.57 11.63 -9.66
CA TYR A 95 -8.16 10.31 -9.79
C TYR A 95 -9.41 10.24 -8.91
N THR A 96 -10.48 9.69 -9.47
CA THR A 96 -11.66 9.26 -8.72
C THR A 96 -11.77 7.74 -8.84
N THR A 97 -11.57 7.05 -7.73
CA THR A 97 -11.67 5.59 -7.67
C THR A 97 -12.86 5.16 -6.83
N VAL A 98 -13.48 4.05 -7.22
CA VAL A 98 -14.55 3.41 -6.47
C VAL A 98 -14.11 2.01 -6.09
N TRP A 99 -14.26 1.67 -4.81
CA TRP A 99 -13.82 0.42 -4.23
C TRP A 99 -14.97 -0.26 -3.50
N ASN A 100 -15.16 -1.55 -3.72
CA ASN A 100 -16.15 -2.34 -3.00
C ASN A 100 -15.54 -3.00 -1.77
N GLU A 101 -16.13 -2.76 -0.61
CA GLU A 101 -15.80 -3.41 0.65
C GLU A 101 -16.37 -4.83 0.68
N ILE A 102 -15.50 -5.81 0.96
CA ILE A 102 -15.87 -7.22 1.01
C ILE A 102 -15.68 -7.76 2.43
N ILE A 103 -16.76 -8.24 3.05
CA ILE A 103 -16.74 -8.88 4.37
C ILE A 103 -17.26 -10.30 4.21
N GLN A 104 -16.46 -11.28 4.64
CA GLN A 104 -16.81 -12.71 4.53
C GLN A 104 -17.23 -13.12 3.10
N GLY A 105 -16.55 -12.57 2.10
CA GLY A 105 -16.84 -12.82 0.68
C GLY A 105 -18.08 -12.11 0.13
N GLN A 106 -18.74 -11.25 0.91
CA GLN A 106 -19.94 -10.52 0.49
C GLN A 106 -19.70 -9.02 0.38
N PHE A 107 -20.35 -8.40 -0.59
CA PHE A 107 -20.41 -6.94 -0.71
C PHE A 107 -21.06 -6.31 0.54
N ASN A 108 -20.37 -5.35 1.15
CA ASN A 108 -20.84 -4.66 2.35
C ASN A 108 -21.07 -3.14 2.14
N GLY A 109 -20.35 -2.52 1.22
CA GLY A 109 -20.45 -1.10 0.90
C GLY A 109 -19.42 -0.70 -0.14
N SER A 110 -19.39 0.58 -0.49
CA SER A 110 -18.42 1.13 -1.43
C SER A 110 -17.75 2.37 -0.86
N TYR A 111 -16.46 2.51 -1.14
CA TYR A 111 -15.70 3.74 -0.94
C TYR A 111 -15.56 4.48 -2.26
N THR A 112 -15.74 5.79 -2.24
CA THR A 112 -15.30 6.69 -3.32
C THR A 112 -14.13 7.50 -2.80
N VAL A 113 -12.99 7.42 -3.49
CA VAL A 113 -11.75 8.10 -3.13
C VAL A 113 -11.43 9.10 -4.24
N ILE A 114 -11.16 10.35 -3.87
CA ILE A 114 -10.66 11.39 -4.77
C ILE A 114 -9.26 11.75 -4.32
N SER A 115 -8.26 11.58 -5.20
CA SER A 115 -6.87 11.90 -4.92
C SER A 115 -6.25 12.72 -6.06
N GLN A 116 -5.27 13.56 -5.72
CA GLN A 116 -4.45 14.27 -6.70
C GLN A 116 -3.05 14.48 -6.11
N GLY A 117 -2.03 14.02 -6.83
CA GLY A 117 -0.67 13.99 -6.31
C GLY A 117 -0.58 13.18 -5.02
N ALA A 118 0.03 13.75 -3.98
CA ALA A 118 0.20 13.11 -2.67
C ALA A 118 -0.97 13.34 -1.70
N ARG A 119 -2.12 13.85 -2.18
CA ARG A 119 -3.23 14.31 -1.32
C ARG A 119 -4.55 13.64 -1.65
N TYR A 120 -5.36 13.43 -0.63
CA TYR A 120 -6.75 12.97 -0.74
C TYR A 120 -7.72 14.12 -0.50
N TYR A 121 -8.63 14.34 -1.44
CA TYR A 121 -9.64 15.39 -1.42
C TYR A 121 -11.04 14.88 -1.09
N GLY A 122 -11.26 13.57 -1.14
CA GLY A 122 -12.52 12.95 -0.76
C GLY A 122 -12.31 11.49 -0.38
N PHE A 123 -12.92 11.08 0.72
CA PHE A 123 -13.02 9.68 1.11
C PHE A 123 -14.39 9.40 1.70
N THR A 124 -15.31 8.94 0.86
CA THR A 124 -16.71 8.72 1.23
C THR A 124 -17.02 7.23 1.22
N TYR A 125 -17.61 6.74 2.31
CA TYR A 125 -18.15 5.39 2.41
C TYR A 125 -19.67 5.40 2.33
N ILE A 126 -20.25 4.50 1.55
CA ILE A 126 -21.70 4.24 1.52
C ILE A 126 -21.91 2.75 1.75
N ASN A 127 -22.61 2.38 2.83
CA ASN A 127 -22.90 0.98 3.09
C ASN A 127 -24.02 0.44 2.18
N LYS A 128 -24.21 -0.88 2.14
CA LYS A 128 -25.28 -1.54 1.37
C LYS A 128 -26.71 -1.10 1.70
N LYS A 129 -26.93 -0.38 2.81
CA LYS A 129 -28.22 0.20 3.22
C LYS A 129 -28.35 1.67 2.83
N GLY A 130 -27.37 2.25 2.13
CA GLY A 130 -27.34 3.64 1.70
C GLY A 130 -26.89 4.64 2.76
N LYS A 131 -26.40 4.19 3.93
CA LYS A 131 -25.86 5.12 4.94
C LYS A 131 -24.48 5.59 4.50
N GLN A 132 -24.32 6.90 4.42
CA GLN A 132 -23.07 7.58 4.07
C GLN A 132 -22.26 7.97 5.30
N VAL A 133 -20.93 7.92 5.18
CA VAL A 133 -19.95 8.49 6.10
C VAL A 133 -18.86 9.15 5.27
N ASP A 134 -18.63 10.44 5.47
CA ASP A 134 -17.57 11.20 4.81
C ASP A 134 -16.40 11.37 5.77
N PHE A 135 -15.22 10.94 5.34
CA PHE A 135 -14.00 11.07 6.11
C PHE A 135 -13.13 12.18 5.53
N GLU A 136 -12.41 12.85 6.41
CA GLU A 136 -11.43 13.89 6.05
C GLU A 136 -10.01 13.32 6.18
N GLU A 137 -9.12 13.71 5.26
CA GLU A 137 -7.72 13.35 5.35
C GLU A 137 -7.08 13.97 6.60
N ASN A 138 -6.42 13.13 7.40
CA ASN A 138 -5.74 13.53 8.62
C ASN A 138 -4.24 13.29 8.46
N MET A 139 -3.53 14.29 7.93
CA MET A 139 -2.08 14.21 7.74
C MET A 139 -1.29 14.22 9.05
N ASN A 140 -1.87 14.74 10.14
CA ASN A 140 -1.14 14.88 11.40
C ASN A 140 -0.82 13.53 12.04
N VAL A 141 -1.49 12.46 11.61
CA VAL A 141 -1.25 11.09 12.08
C VAL A 141 -0.42 10.28 11.08
N TYR A 142 -0.11 10.78 9.88
CA TYR A 142 0.74 10.07 8.94
C TYR A 142 2.20 10.19 9.37
N ASP A 143 2.85 9.04 9.58
CA ASP A 143 4.27 8.94 9.88
C ASP A 143 5.02 8.48 8.62
N ALA A 144 5.89 9.36 8.09
CA ALA A 144 6.61 9.10 6.84
C ALA A 144 7.76 8.10 7.00
N GLU A 145 8.30 7.93 8.22
CA GLU A 145 9.40 6.99 8.50
C GLU A 145 8.85 5.57 8.62
N ILE A 146 7.76 5.42 9.37
CA ILE A 146 7.08 4.13 9.58
C ILE A 146 6.21 3.77 8.37
N LYS A 147 5.81 4.76 7.57
CA LYS A 147 4.81 4.64 6.50
C LYS A 147 3.51 4.04 7.05
N ASP A 148 2.96 4.69 8.08
CA ASP A 148 1.69 4.26 8.68
C ASP A 148 0.94 5.45 9.32
N CYS A 149 -0.31 5.22 9.70
CA CYS A 149 -1.13 6.12 10.48
C CYS A 149 -0.97 5.82 11.99
N ILE A 150 -0.46 6.79 12.74
CA ILE A 150 -0.27 6.72 14.19
C ILE A 150 -1.25 7.67 14.87
N TRP A 151 -2.40 7.13 15.28
CA TRP A 151 -3.38 7.84 16.09
C TRP A 151 -2.92 7.89 17.56
N LYS A 152 -3.09 9.03 18.22
CA LYS A 152 -2.66 9.30 19.60
C LYS A 152 -3.86 9.46 20.53
#